data_AF-A0A2E7VAG6-F1
#
_entry.id   AF-A0A2E7VAG6-F1
#
_cell.length_a   1.000
_cell.length_b   1.000
_cell.length_c   1.000
_cell.angle_alpha   90.00
_cell.angle_beta   90.00
_cell.angle_gamma   90.00
#
_symmetry.space_group_name_H-M   'P 1'
#
loop_
_entity.id
_entity.type
_entity.pdbx_description
1 polymer ?
#
loop_
_entity_poly.entity_id
_entity_poly.type
_entity_poly.pdbx_seq_one_letter_code
_entity_poly.pdbx_strand_id
1 'polypeptide(L)'
;MAEVQQLLSQALATEDPLERARILNEDVLPAVTELRQTIIKQRALSVKEACDFGAGGDGLTYSQVANELGVSKPLIQQMVALAREIHSMRVAKNN
;
A
#
# COMPACT_ATOMS: atom_id res chain seq x y z
N MET A 1 3.10 4.63 -11.31
CA MET A 1 4.44 4.07 -11.58
C MET A 1 5.23 5.00 -12.48
N ALA A 2 4.75 5.33 -13.69
CA ALA A 2 5.44 6.23 -14.63
C ALA A 2 5.77 7.61 -14.03
N GLU A 3 4.86 8.18 -13.24
CA GLU A 3 4.99 9.52 -12.67
C GLU A 3 6.15 9.67 -11.67
N VAL A 4 6.26 8.79 -10.67
CA VAL A 4 7.37 8.82 -9.69
C VAL A 4 8.72 8.64 -10.40
N GLN A 5 8.78 7.75 -11.39
CA GLN A 5 10.01 7.50 -12.14
C GLN A 5 10.40 8.70 -13.02
N GLN A 6 9.41 9.41 -13.56
CA GLN A 6 9.61 10.66 -14.30
C GLN A 6 10.14 11.77 -13.38
N LEU A 7 9.53 11.98 -12.22
CA LEU A 7 9.98 12.99 -11.23
C LEU A 7 11.41 12.69 -10.75
N LEU A 8 11.72 11.42 -10.47
CA LEU A 8 13.07 11.02 -10.10
C LEU A 8 14.07 11.28 -11.24
N SER A 9 13.70 10.98 -12.48
CA SER A 9 14.57 11.23 -13.64
C SER A 9 14.85 12.74 -13.82
N GLN A 10 13.84 13.58 -13.60
CA GLN A 10 13.99 15.03 -13.64
C GLN A 10 14.96 15.52 -12.56
N ALA A 11 14.80 15.08 -11.32
CA ALA A 11 15.71 15.44 -10.23
C ALA A 11 17.16 15.01 -10.52
N LEU A 12 17.36 13.79 -11.05
CA LEU A 12 18.70 13.28 -11.37
C LEU A 12 19.36 14.00 -12.55
N ALA A 13 18.58 14.60 -13.45
CA ALA A 13 19.08 15.42 -14.55
C ALA A 13 19.43 16.86 -14.12
N THR A 14 19.02 17.30 -12.94
CA THR A 14 19.33 18.63 -12.40
C THR A 14 20.79 18.69 -11.94
N GLU A 15 21.58 19.61 -12.50
CA GLU A 15 23.01 19.78 -12.14
C GLU A 15 23.19 20.43 -10.76
N ASP A 16 22.41 21.47 -10.46
CA ASP A 16 22.45 22.18 -9.17
C ASP A 16 22.07 21.22 -8.02
N PRO A 17 23.00 20.94 -7.08
CA PRO A 17 22.73 20.02 -5.98
C PRO A 17 21.62 20.51 -5.02
N LEU A 18 21.43 21.82 -4.84
CA LEU A 18 20.38 22.34 -3.96
C LEU A 18 19.01 22.24 -4.61
N GLU A 19 18.92 22.54 -5.91
CA GLU A 19 17.69 22.36 -6.68
C GLU A 19 17.28 20.88 -6.73
N ARG A 20 18.24 20.00 -7.01
CA ARG A 20 18.03 18.55 -7.00
C ARG A 20 17.50 18.06 -5.65
N ALA A 21 18.09 18.53 -4.54
CA ALA A 21 17.62 18.19 -3.20
C ALA A 21 16.19 18.68 -2.94
N ARG A 22 15.83 19.87 -3.44
CA ARG A 22 14.48 20.40 -3.32
C ARG A 22 13.46 19.53 -4.06
N ILE A 23 13.69 19.22 -5.34
CA ILE A 23 12.80 18.37 -6.15
C ILE A 23 12.63 16.98 -5.49
N LEU A 24 13.73 16.40 -5.00
CA LEU A 24 13.66 15.11 -4.29
C LEU A 24 12.76 15.20 -3.04
N ASN A 25 12.84 16.30 -2.29
CA ASN A 25 12.13 16.47 -1.04
C ASN A 25 10.66 16.87 -1.22
N GLU A 26 10.39 17.78 -2.15
CA GLU A 26 9.08 18.41 -2.33
C GLU A 26 8.19 17.64 -3.32
N ASP A 27 8.79 16.92 -4.28
CA ASP A 27 8.02 16.23 -5.31
C ASP A 27 8.16 14.70 -5.20
N VAL A 28 9.40 14.19 -5.20
CA VAL A 28 9.64 12.74 -5.30
C VAL A 28 9.24 12.01 -4.02
N LEU A 29 9.66 12.48 -2.85
CA LEU A 29 9.33 11.84 -1.57
C LEU A 29 7.82 11.82 -1.27
N PRO A 30 7.05 12.90 -1.49
CA PRO A 30 5.60 12.87 -1.39
C PRO A 30 4.96 11.87 -2.34
N ALA A 31 5.33 11.87 -3.63
CA ALA A 31 4.78 10.94 -4.61
C ALA A 31 5.10 9.46 -4.26
N VAL A 32 6.31 9.17 -3.76
CA VAL A 32 6.68 7.84 -3.24
C VAL A 32 5.83 7.48 -2.01
N THR A 33 5.57 8.44 -1.13
CA THR A 33 4.74 8.23 0.06
C THR A 33 3.31 7.86 -0.30
N GLU A 34 2.70 8.55 -1.26
CA GLU A 34 1.36 8.25 -1.77
C GLU A 34 1.31 6.87 -2.45
N LEU A 35 2.31 6.55 -3.27
CA LEU A 35 2.43 5.24 -3.90
C LEU A 35 2.55 4.14 -2.85
N ARG A 36 3.40 4.33 -1.83
CA ARG A 36 3.56 3.40 -0.71
C ARG A 36 2.25 3.19 0.05
N GLN A 37 1.50 4.26 0.35
CA GLN A 37 0.19 4.16 0.98
C GLN A 37 -0.79 3.35 0.12
N THR A 38 -0.78 3.58 -1.20
CA THR A 38 -1.61 2.83 -2.14
C THR A 38 -1.26 1.34 -2.13
N ILE A 39 0.02 0.99 -2.17
CA ILE A 39 0.50 -0.39 -2.09
C ILE A 39 0.05 -1.04 -0.77
N ILE A 40 0.20 -0.36 0.36
CA ILE A 40 -0.22 -0.89 1.67
C ILE A 40 -1.73 -1.15 1.69
N LYS A 41 -2.55 -0.22 1.18
CA LYS A 41 -4.01 -0.38 1.09
C LYS A 41 -4.40 -1.56 0.22
N GLN A 42 -3.82 -1.68 -0.97
CA GLN A 42 -4.11 -2.79 -1.89
C GLN A 42 -3.68 -4.13 -1.30
N ARG A 43 -2.48 -4.19 -0.71
CA ARG A 43 -2.01 -5.39 0.00
C ARG A 43 -2.97 -5.80 1.11
N ALA A 44 -3.45 -4.84 1.91
CA ALA A 44 -4.41 -5.12 2.97
C ALA A 44 -5.72 -5.70 2.43
N LEU A 45 -6.25 -5.15 1.33
CA LEU A 45 -7.45 -5.65 0.66
C LEU A 45 -7.24 -7.09 0.14
N SER A 46 -6.14 -7.37 -0.56
CA SER A 46 -5.85 -8.73 -1.05
C SER A 46 -5.64 -9.74 0.07
N VAL A 47 -5.03 -9.33 1.20
CA VAL A 47 -4.92 -10.19 2.39
C VAL A 47 -6.31 -10.48 2.97
N LYS A 48 -7.20 -9.49 3.04
CA LYS A 48 -8.59 -9.70 3.45
C LYS A 48 -9.29 -10.66 2.50
N GLU A 49 -9.16 -10.51 1.19
CA GLU A 49 -9.74 -11.43 0.20
C GLU A 49 -9.24 -12.87 0.39
N ALA A 50 -7.95 -13.07 0.63
CA ALA A 50 -7.38 -14.39 0.91
C ALA A 50 -7.87 -15.00 2.23
N CYS A 51 -8.21 -14.17 3.22
CA CYS A 51 -8.72 -14.61 4.52
C CYS A 51 -10.26 -14.69 4.58
N ASP A 52 -10.97 -14.07 3.63
CA ASP A 52 -12.42 -13.99 3.66
C ASP A 52 -13.00 -15.35 3.26
N PHE A 53 -13.57 -16.03 4.25
CA PHE A 53 -14.42 -17.19 4.04
C PHE A 53 -15.71 -16.71 3.38
N GLY A 54 -15.78 -16.74 2.04
CA GLY A 54 -17.04 -16.59 1.32
C GLY A 54 -18.03 -17.69 1.71
N ALA A 55 -19.19 -17.74 1.04
CA ALA A 55 -20.25 -18.74 1.28
C ALA A 55 -19.84 -20.22 1.03
N GLY A 56 -18.59 -20.48 0.65
CA GLY A 56 -18.04 -21.81 0.38
C GLY A 56 -16.90 -22.27 1.31
N GLY A 57 -16.47 -21.48 2.31
CA GLY A 57 -15.57 -21.98 3.37
C GLY A 57 -14.06 -22.11 3.05
N ASP A 58 -13.59 -21.76 1.86
CA ASP A 58 -12.19 -21.98 1.43
C ASP A 58 -11.20 -20.82 1.76
N GLY A 59 -11.50 -20.00 2.77
CA GLY A 59 -10.58 -18.93 3.20
C GLY A 59 -9.32 -19.47 3.89
N LEU A 60 -8.18 -18.81 3.71
CA LEU A 60 -6.96 -19.13 4.45
C LEU A 60 -7.02 -18.56 5.87
N THR A 61 -6.49 -19.31 6.84
CA THR A 61 -6.28 -18.77 8.20
C THR A 61 -5.17 -17.72 8.19
N TYR A 62 -5.19 -16.80 9.15
CA TYR A 62 -4.13 -15.79 9.28
C TYR A 62 -2.73 -16.39 9.40
N SER A 63 -2.59 -17.57 10.03
CA SER A 63 -1.30 -18.25 10.16
C SER A 63 -0.79 -18.79 8.82
N GLN A 64 -1.70 -19.31 7.97
CA GLN A 64 -1.32 -19.80 6.63
C GLN A 64 -0.87 -18.65 5.72
N VAL A 65 -1.61 -17.54 5.70
CA VAL A 65 -1.22 -16.35 4.93
C VAL A 65 0.10 -15.76 5.46
N ALA A 66 0.28 -15.73 6.78
CA ALA A 66 1.52 -15.27 7.39
C ALA A 66 2.73 -16.12 6.96
N ASN A 67 2.57 -17.44 6.94
CA ASN A 67 3.61 -18.38 6.52
C ASN A 67 3.93 -18.22 5.02
N GLU A 68 2.91 -18.15 4.16
CA GLU A 68 3.08 -17.98 2.71
C GLU A 68 3.83 -16.68 2.36
N LEU A 69 3.52 -15.60 3.07
CA LEU A 69 4.12 -14.29 2.84
C LEU A 69 5.43 -14.06 3.61
N GLY A 70 5.88 -15.02 4.43
CA GLY A 70 7.08 -14.87 5.26
C GLY A 70 6.99 -13.71 6.26
N VAL A 71 5.80 -13.45 6.83
CA VAL A 71 5.56 -12.36 7.78
C VAL A 71 4.92 -12.86 9.08
N SER A 72 4.83 -11.98 10.08
CA SER A 72 4.19 -12.31 11.34
C SER A 72 2.66 -12.33 11.23
N LYS A 73 2.01 -13.25 11.95
CA LYS A 73 0.55 -13.31 12.06
C LYS A 73 -0.09 -11.99 12.54
N PRO A 74 0.47 -11.25 13.52
CA PRO A 74 -0.04 -9.93 13.89
C PRO A 74 -0.11 -8.93 12.74
N LEU A 75 0.86 -8.95 11.82
CA LEU A 75 0.84 -8.07 10.65
C LEU A 75 -0.34 -8.41 9.71
N ILE A 76 -0.62 -9.70 9.51
CA ILE A 76 -1.79 -10.13 8.73
C ILE A 76 -3.10 -9.66 9.39
N GLN A 77 -3.21 -9.78 10.72
CA GLN A 77 -4.39 -9.31 11.45
C GLN A 77 -4.58 -7.79 11.30
N GLN A 78 -3.49 -7.01 11.39
CA GLN A 78 -3.52 -5.56 11.17
C GLN A 78 -3.96 -5.20 9.74
N MET A 79 -3.51 -5.97 8.74
CA MET A 79 -3.93 -5.79 7.34
C MET A 79 -5.42 -6.05 7.15
N VAL A 80 -5.95 -7.13 7.73
CA VAL A 80 -7.40 -7.41 7.66
C VAL A 80 -8.21 -6.29 8.35
N ALA A 81 -7.74 -5.79 9.50
CA ALA A 81 -8.39 -4.68 10.19
C ALA A 81 -8.40 -3.40 9.33
N LEU A 82 -7.26 -3.03 8.75
CA LEU A 82 -7.14 -1.89 7.84
C LEU A 82 -8.07 -2.02 6.63
N ALA A 83 -8.16 -3.21 6.04
CA ALA A 83 -9.05 -3.46 4.90
C ALA A 83 -10.53 -3.28 5.25
N ARG A 84 -10.95 -3.66 6.46
CA ARG A 84 -12.31 -3.41 6.96
C ARG A 84 -12.58 -1.92 7.12
N GLU A 85 -11.64 -1.17 7.68
CA GLU A 85 -11.75 0.28 7.84
C GLU A 85 -11.87 0.99 6.47
N ILE A 86 -11.06 0.59 5.48
CA ILE A 86 -11.14 1.10 4.10
C ILE A 86 -12.53 0.84 3.50
N HIS A 87 -13.09 -0.35 3.72
CA HIS A 87 -14.42 -0.70 3.24
C HIS A 87 -15.50 0.18 3.90
N SER A 88 -15.44 0.35 5.22
CA SER A 88 -16.36 1.22 5.96
C SER A 88 -16.33 2.67 5.46
N MET A 89 -15.15 3.23 5.22
CA MET A 89 -15.00 4.59 4.68
C MET A 89 -15.58 4.73 3.26
N ARG A 90 -15.42 3.70 2.41
CA ARG A 90 -15.99 3.71 1.05
C ARG A 90 -17.51 3.67 1.06
N VAL A 91 -18.11 2.85 1.93
CA VAL A 91 -19.57 2.77 2.07
C VAL A 91 -20.13 4.09 2.61
N ALA A 92 -19.49 4.68 3.62
CA ALA A 92 -19.92 5.97 4.19
C ALA A 92 -19.84 7.15 3.20
N LYS A 93 -18.93 7.10 2.22
CA LYS A 93 -18.81 8.13 1.17
C LYS A 93 -19.91 8.02 0.09
N ASN A 94 -20.55 6.86 -0.02
CA ASN A 94 -21.53 6.55 -1.08
C ASN A 94 -22.99 6.60 -0.60
N ASN A 95 -23.22 6.91 0.68
CA ASN A 95 -24.54 7.15 1.29
C ASN A 95 -24.70 8.63 1.62
#